data_AF-A0A0G1C493-F1
#
_entry.id   AF-A0A0G1C493-F1
#
_cell.length_a   1.000
_cell.length_b   1.000
_cell.length_c   1.000
_cell.angle_alpha   90.00
_cell.angle_beta   90.00
_cell.angle_gamma   90.00
#
_symmetry.space_group_name_H-M   'P 1'
#
loop_
_entity.id
_entity.type
_entity.pdbx_description
1 polymer ?
#
loop_
_entity_poly.entity_id
_entity_poly.type
_entity_poly.pdbx_seq_one_letter_code
_entity_poly.pdbx_strand_id
1 'polypeptide(L)'
;MKKPVFVNNEVYHIYNRGVEERKIFLDNKDYFRFIHNLFEFNDKAPAMNIYYKLPQIQSYEVQLRKIRKTEREPRKLLVEIISFCLMPNHYHIFIRQKVDNGIVRFMQKLGTGYTNYFNKKYKRVGGLLRWSFWKIIDGAVFLIISARKIFLQ
;
A
#
# COMPACT_ATOMS: atom_id res chain seq x y z
N MET A 1 -23.75 -0.11 -1.80
CA MET A 1 -22.89 0.96 -1.22
C MET A 1 -22.38 1.81 -2.38
N LYS A 2 -22.60 3.14 -2.37
CA LYS A 2 -22.06 4.01 -3.44
C LYS A 2 -20.53 4.02 -3.34
N LYS A 3 -19.84 3.92 -4.49
CA LYS A 3 -18.38 4.04 -4.53
C LYS A 3 -18.00 5.48 -4.17
N PRO A 4 -17.03 5.72 -3.29
CA PRO A 4 -16.56 7.08 -3.01
C PRO A 4 -16.00 7.69 -4.30
N VAL A 5 -16.29 8.97 -4.52
CA VAL A 5 -15.69 9.77 -5.58
C VAL A 5 -14.51 10.51 -4.97
N PHE A 6 -13.32 10.30 -5.53
CA PHE A 6 -12.10 10.99 -5.11
C PHE A 6 -11.80 12.12 -6.10
N VAL A 7 -11.54 13.30 -5.59
CA VAL A 7 -11.23 14.52 -6.33
C VAL A 7 -9.70 14.68 -6.40
N ASN A 8 -9.21 15.17 -7.53
CA ASN A 8 -7.78 15.44 -7.69
C ASN A 8 -7.30 16.54 -6.75
N ASN A 9 -6.08 16.40 -6.28
CA ASN A 9 -5.38 17.28 -5.34
C ASN A 9 -5.98 17.38 -3.92
N GLU A 10 -7.08 16.68 -3.64
CA GLU A 10 -7.57 16.49 -2.26
C GLU A 10 -6.82 15.37 -1.54
N VAL A 11 -6.74 15.51 -0.21
CA VAL A 11 -6.05 14.58 0.69
C VAL A 11 -7.06 13.69 1.38
N TYR A 12 -6.77 12.40 1.41
CA TYR A 12 -7.63 11.38 2.01
C TYR A 12 -6.85 10.54 3.01
N HIS A 13 -7.48 10.24 4.14
CA HIS A 13 -7.05 9.18 5.05
C HIS A 13 -7.62 7.85 4.59
N ILE A 14 -6.75 6.90 4.29
CA ILE A 14 -7.10 5.56 3.85
C ILE A 14 -6.62 4.56 4.89
N TYR A 15 -7.47 3.59 5.19
CA TYR A 15 -7.20 2.57 6.20
C TYR A 15 -7.72 1.22 5.72
N ASN A 16 -6.94 0.17 5.95
CA ASN A 16 -7.45 -1.19 5.86
C ASN A 16 -6.78 -2.10 6.90
N ARG A 17 -7.46 -3.20 7.22
CA ARG A 17 -7.06 -4.20 8.21
C ARG A 17 -7.22 -5.62 7.68
N GLY A 18 -6.57 -6.55 8.36
CA GLY A 18 -6.76 -7.97 8.13
C GLY A 18 -8.23 -8.40 8.28
N VAL A 19 -8.66 -9.32 7.41
CA VAL A 19 -9.88 -10.10 7.67
C VAL A 19 -9.74 -10.82 9.01
N GLU A 20 -10.83 -10.99 9.76
CA GLU A 20 -10.80 -11.65 11.08
C GLU A 20 -9.84 -10.97 12.08
N GLU A 21 -9.50 -9.69 11.87
CA GLU A 21 -8.57 -8.93 12.71
C GLU A 21 -7.14 -9.48 12.77
N ARG A 22 -6.82 -10.39 11.84
CA ARG A 22 -5.52 -11.06 11.75
C ARG A 22 -4.38 -10.07 11.55
N LYS A 23 -3.21 -10.46 12.09
CA LYS A 23 -1.95 -9.81 11.76
C LYS A 23 -1.63 -9.97 10.27
N ILE A 24 -1.44 -8.85 9.59
CA ILE A 24 -1.03 -8.76 8.20
C ILE A 24 0.47 -8.51 8.07
N PHE A 25 1.16 -8.13 9.15
CA PHE A 25 2.62 -8.11 9.24
C PHE A 25 3.06 -9.05 10.37
N LEU A 26 3.71 -10.15 10.01
CA LEU A 26 4.18 -11.19 10.96
C LEU A 26 5.67 -11.06 11.26
N ASP A 27 6.46 -10.57 10.30
CA ASP A 27 7.88 -10.30 10.47
C ASP A 27 8.32 -8.99 9.79
N ASN A 28 9.57 -8.57 10.03
CA ASN A 28 10.11 -7.34 9.44
C ASN A 28 10.12 -7.36 7.90
N LYS A 29 10.22 -8.53 7.25
CA LYS A 29 10.20 -8.64 5.79
C LYS A 29 8.83 -8.26 5.22
N ASP A 30 7.76 -8.49 5.98
CA ASP A 30 6.40 -8.06 5.59
C ASP A 30 6.27 -6.55 5.58
N TYR A 31 6.82 -5.86 6.59
CA TYR A 31 6.83 -4.41 6.66
C TYR A 31 7.64 -3.81 5.51
N PHE A 32 8.87 -4.29 5.28
CA PHE A 32 9.70 -3.83 4.16
C PHE A 32 9.05 -4.08 2.81
N ARG A 33 8.39 -5.24 2.65
CA ARG A 33 7.62 -5.56 1.44
C ARG A 33 6.50 -4.55 1.22
N PHE A 34 5.76 -4.20 2.26
CA PHE A 34 4.65 -3.27 2.14
C PHE A 34 5.13 -1.87 1.76
N ILE A 35 6.22 -1.40 2.38
CA ILE A 35 6.87 -0.12 2.04
C ILE A 35 7.34 -0.12 0.58
N HIS A 36 8.00 -1.18 0.13
CA HIS A 36 8.36 -1.35 -1.28
C HIS A 36 7.13 -1.25 -2.19
N ASN A 37 6.04 -1.92 -1.82
CA ASN A 37 4.81 -1.94 -2.59
C ASN A 37 4.13 -0.56 -2.65
N LEU A 38 4.24 0.29 -1.61
CA LEU A 38 3.80 1.69 -1.67
C LEU A 38 4.50 2.46 -2.80
N PHE A 39 5.78 2.18 -3.03
CA PHE A 39 6.57 2.82 -4.09
C PHE A 39 6.30 2.19 -5.47
N GLU A 40 6.38 0.87 -5.58
CA GLU A 40 6.33 0.15 -6.87
C GLU A 40 4.92 0.18 -7.48
N PHE A 41 3.86 0.20 -6.67
CA PHE A 41 2.50 0.25 -7.17
C PHE A 41 1.99 1.67 -7.44
N ASN A 42 2.71 2.71 -7.00
CA ASN A 42 2.39 4.11 -7.27
C ASN A 42 2.92 4.57 -8.63
N ASP A 43 2.43 3.94 -9.68
CA ASP A 43 2.72 4.30 -11.07
C ASP A 43 1.53 3.92 -11.96
N LYS A 44 1.25 4.70 -13.00
CA LYS A 44 0.33 4.31 -14.07
C LYS A 44 0.84 3.09 -14.82
N ALA A 45 2.16 2.96 -14.98
CA ALA A 45 2.75 1.78 -15.61
C ALA A 45 2.45 0.50 -14.80
N PRO A 46 2.36 -0.66 -15.45
CA PRO A 46 2.33 -1.94 -14.75
C PRO A 46 3.56 -2.08 -13.86
N ALA A 47 3.35 -2.54 -12.62
CA ALA A 47 4.48 -2.85 -11.75
C ALA A 47 5.31 -3.99 -12.35
N MET A 48 6.62 -3.83 -12.34
CA MET A 48 7.51 -4.88 -12.84
C MET A 48 7.60 -5.94 -11.76
N ASN A 49 7.14 -7.15 -12.04
CA ASN A 49 7.07 -8.20 -11.04
C ASN A 49 8.45 -8.89 -10.82
N ILE A 50 9.45 -8.10 -10.42
CA ILE A 50 10.86 -8.49 -10.33
C ILE A 50 11.04 -9.66 -9.35
N TYR A 51 10.26 -9.71 -8.27
CA TYR A 51 10.33 -10.78 -7.27
C TYR A 51 9.76 -12.12 -7.75
N TYR A 52 8.92 -12.14 -8.78
CA TYR A 52 8.52 -13.40 -9.43
C TYR A 52 9.57 -13.89 -10.41
N LYS A 53 10.37 -12.98 -10.99
CA LYS A 53 11.44 -13.32 -11.94
C LYS A 53 12.77 -13.69 -11.26
N LEU A 54 13.02 -13.25 -10.03
CA LEU A 54 14.31 -13.45 -9.33
C LEU A 54 14.10 -13.81 -7.85
N PRO A 55 13.78 -15.08 -7.52
CA PRO A 55 13.56 -15.55 -6.15
C PRO A 55 14.81 -15.44 -5.24
N GLN A 56 15.99 -15.43 -5.86
CA GLN A 56 17.31 -15.44 -5.23
C GLN A 56 17.68 -14.07 -4.60
N ILE A 57 16.99 -12.98 -4.98
CA ILE A 57 17.35 -11.62 -4.53
C ILE A 57 16.53 -11.27 -3.29
N GLN A 58 17.06 -11.64 -2.12
CA GLN A 58 16.50 -11.29 -0.81
C GLN A 58 16.96 -9.92 -0.27
N SER A 59 17.94 -9.27 -0.89
CA SER A 59 18.49 -8.00 -0.42
C SER A 59 17.90 -6.79 -1.15
N TYR A 60 17.36 -5.86 -0.37
CA TYR A 60 16.76 -4.59 -0.83
C TYR A 60 17.79 -3.72 -1.58
N GLU A 61 19.05 -3.77 -1.15
CA GLU A 61 20.16 -2.98 -1.70
C GLU A 61 20.58 -3.41 -3.11
N VAL A 62 20.53 -4.72 -3.41
CA VAL A 62 20.96 -5.25 -4.72
C VAL A 62 19.93 -4.92 -5.82
N GLN A 63 18.65 -4.79 -5.48
CA GLN A 63 17.59 -4.41 -6.41
C GLN A 63 17.67 -2.93 -6.83
N LEU A 64 17.94 -2.02 -5.89
CA LEU A 64 18.11 -0.59 -6.21
C LEU A 64 19.25 -0.36 -7.22
N ARG A 65 20.33 -1.14 -7.11
CA ARG A 65 21.49 -1.07 -8.03
C ARG A 65 21.19 -1.61 -9.44
N LYS A 66 20.37 -2.65 -9.59
CA LYS A 66 19.98 -3.17 -10.93
C LYS A 66 18.89 -2.34 -11.61
N ILE A 67 17.95 -1.77 -10.85
CA ILE A 67 16.89 -0.89 -11.40
C ILE A 67 17.50 0.40 -11.99
N ARG A 68 18.60 0.90 -11.42
CA ARG A 68 19.34 2.06 -11.96
C ARG A 68 19.92 1.88 -13.37
N LYS A 69 20.05 0.64 -13.89
CA LYS A 69 20.63 0.38 -15.22
C LYS A 69 19.62 0.35 -16.37
N THR A 70 18.32 0.37 -16.08
CA THR A 70 17.31 0.61 -17.10
C THR A 70 16.84 2.04 -16.94
N GLU A 71 17.00 2.86 -17.97
CA GLU A 71 16.37 4.18 -18.09
C GLU A 71 14.84 3.98 -18.01
N ARG A 72 14.32 3.92 -16.79
CA ARG A 72 12.87 3.95 -16.58
C ARG A 72 12.47 5.37 -16.86
N GLU A 73 11.57 5.54 -17.82
CA GLU A 73 10.80 6.76 -18.00
C GLU A 73 10.35 7.30 -16.64
N PRO A 74 10.32 8.64 -16.45
CA PRO A 74 9.86 9.24 -15.21
C PRO A 74 8.50 8.66 -14.79
N ARG A 75 8.42 8.19 -13.55
CA ARG A 75 7.20 7.54 -13.03
C ARG A 75 6.02 8.49 -13.12
N LYS A 76 4.90 7.99 -13.64
CA LYS A 76 3.64 8.74 -13.72
C LYS A 76 2.81 8.38 -12.49
N LEU A 77 3.06 9.09 -11.39
CA LEU A 77 2.44 8.80 -10.08
C LEU A 77 0.91 8.85 -10.15
N LEU A 78 0.27 7.87 -9.50
CA LEU A 78 -1.19 7.81 -9.35
C LEU A 78 -1.64 8.71 -8.19
N VAL A 79 -0.86 8.72 -7.12
CA VAL A 79 -1.10 9.43 -5.88
C VAL A 79 0.20 10.03 -5.37
N GLU A 80 0.09 11.01 -4.48
CA GLU A 80 1.18 11.40 -3.61
C GLU A 80 0.91 10.80 -2.22
N ILE A 81 1.91 10.13 -1.65
CA ILE A 81 1.83 9.57 -0.31
C ILE A 81 2.45 10.60 0.64
N ILE A 82 1.63 11.14 1.54
CA ILE A 82 2.04 12.17 2.51
C ILE A 82 2.63 11.52 3.75
N SER A 83 1.96 10.49 4.28
CA SER A 83 2.43 9.72 5.43
C SER A 83 1.75 8.35 5.49
N PHE A 84 2.34 7.43 6.26
CA PHE A 84 1.75 6.12 6.53
C PHE A 84 2.13 5.60 7.92
N CYS A 85 1.30 4.72 8.46
CA CYS A 85 1.53 4.00 9.72
C CYS A 85 1.17 2.53 9.52
N LEU A 86 2.06 1.63 9.92
CA LEU A 86 1.90 0.18 9.77
C LEU A 86 1.80 -0.45 11.16
N MET A 87 0.69 -1.11 11.43
CA MET A 87 0.45 -1.85 12.67
C MET A 87 0.25 -3.33 12.36
N PRO A 88 0.53 -4.26 13.30
CA PRO A 88 0.54 -5.69 13.01
C PRO A 88 -0.68 -6.21 12.25
N ASN A 89 -1.88 -5.72 12.53
CA ASN A 89 -3.14 -6.14 11.89
C ASN A 89 -3.76 -5.12 10.93
N HIS A 90 -3.17 -3.94 10.73
CA HIS A 90 -3.75 -2.89 9.87
C HIS A 90 -2.75 -1.81 9.44
N TYR A 91 -3.15 -0.95 8.51
CA TYR A 91 -2.35 0.19 8.10
C TYR A 91 -3.21 1.43 7.88
N HIS A 92 -2.57 2.59 8.01
CA HIS A 92 -3.12 3.90 7.67
C HIS A 92 -2.20 4.58 6.65
N ILE A 93 -2.79 5.26 5.67
CA ILE A 93 -2.07 6.01 4.64
C ILE A 93 -2.79 7.33 4.41
N PHE A 94 -2.07 8.45 4.46
CA PHE A 94 -2.57 9.75 4.00
C PHE A 94 -2.07 9.96 2.59
N ILE A 95 -3.00 10.10 1.65
CA ILE A 95 -2.67 10.23 0.23
C ILE A 95 -3.45 11.33 -0.46
N ARG A 96 -2.79 12.00 -1.41
CA ARG A 96 -3.40 12.98 -2.31
C ARG A 96 -3.59 12.38 -3.69
N GLN A 97 -4.79 12.50 -4.26
CA GLN A 97 -5.01 12.01 -5.62
C GLN A 97 -4.30 12.91 -6.64
N LYS A 98 -3.50 12.34 -7.55
CA LYS A 98 -2.78 13.11 -8.58
C LYS A 98 -3.41 13.02 -9.97
N VAL A 99 -4.20 11.96 -10.20
CA VAL A 99 -4.85 11.68 -11.49
C VAL A 99 -6.22 11.07 -11.23
N ASP A 100 -7.13 11.23 -12.18
CA ASP A 100 -8.48 10.67 -12.06
C ASP A 100 -8.45 9.18 -11.74
N ASN A 101 -9.21 8.80 -10.71
CA ASN A 101 -9.30 7.43 -10.21
C ASN A 101 -7.95 6.86 -9.71
N GLY A 102 -6.98 7.73 -9.42
CA GLY A 102 -5.63 7.38 -9.02
C GLY A 102 -5.58 6.62 -7.71
N ILE A 103 -6.35 7.04 -6.71
CA ILE A 103 -6.45 6.37 -5.40
C ILE A 103 -6.98 4.96 -5.54
N VAL A 104 -8.07 4.79 -6.30
CA VAL A 104 -8.70 3.47 -6.51
C VAL A 104 -7.71 2.53 -7.20
N ARG A 105 -7.07 2.98 -8.28
CA ARG A 105 -6.07 2.20 -9.01
C ARG A 105 -4.88 1.83 -8.12
N PHE A 106 -4.38 2.79 -7.35
CA PHE A 106 -3.27 2.58 -6.42
C PHE A 106 -3.63 1.53 -5.36
N MET A 107 -4.77 1.68 -4.68
CA MET A 107 -5.19 0.76 -3.63
C MET A 107 -5.52 -0.64 -4.16
N GLN A 108 -6.04 -0.75 -5.39
CA GLN A 108 -6.24 -2.05 -6.04
C GLN A 108 -4.90 -2.76 -6.29
N LYS A 109 -3.89 -2.05 -6.84
CA LYS A 109 -2.54 -2.59 -7.05
C LYS A 109 -1.88 -2.98 -5.73
N LEU A 110 -1.92 -2.08 -4.74
CA LEU A 110 -1.35 -2.30 -3.41
C LEU A 110 -1.97 -3.50 -2.69
N GLY A 111 -3.31 -3.52 -2.59
CA GLY A 111 -4.04 -4.57 -1.89
C GLY A 111 -3.86 -5.94 -2.54
N THR A 112 -3.97 -6.01 -3.87
CA THR A 112 -3.80 -7.27 -4.62
C THR A 112 -2.36 -7.76 -4.54
N GLY A 113 -1.39 -6.88 -4.82
CA GLY A 113 0.02 -7.24 -4.83
C GLY A 113 0.52 -7.70 -3.46
N TYR A 114 0.09 -7.04 -2.38
CA TYR A 114 0.46 -7.44 -1.04
C TYR A 114 -0.23 -8.73 -0.60
N THR A 115 -1.53 -8.89 -0.87
CA THR A 115 -2.27 -10.12 -0.58
C THR A 115 -1.62 -11.33 -1.28
N ASN A 116 -1.25 -11.19 -2.55
CA ASN A 116 -0.58 -12.25 -3.30
C ASN A 116 0.79 -12.61 -2.71
N TYR A 117 1.59 -11.60 -2.33
CA TYR A 117 2.86 -11.84 -1.63
C TYR A 117 2.65 -12.61 -0.32
N PHE A 118 1.75 -12.11 0.53
CA PHE A 118 1.50 -12.67 1.85
C PHE A 118 0.99 -14.11 1.75
N ASN A 119 0.02 -14.34 0.87
CA ASN A 119 -0.53 -15.66 0.61
C ASN A 119 0.53 -16.64 0.09
N LYS A 120 1.40 -16.19 -0.83
CA LYS A 120 2.51 -17.02 -1.32
C LYS A 120 3.52 -17.36 -0.22
N LYS A 121 3.92 -16.37 0.59
CA LYS A 121 4.92 -16.54 1.66
C LYS A 121 4.41 -17.46 2.77
N TYR A 122 3.14 -17.29 3.17
CA TYR A 122 2.54 -18.01 4.29
C TYR A 122 1.63 -19.17 3.86
N LYS A 123 1.72 -19.60 2.58
CA LYS A 123 0.94 -20.71 2.00
C LYS A 123 -0.56 -20.60 2.30
N ARG A 124 -1.13 -19.40 2.19
CA ARG A 124 -2.54 -19.11 2.42
C ARG A 124 -3.34 -19.00 1.13
N VAL A 125 -4.65 -19.18 1.26
CA VAL A 125 -5.64 -18.94 0.22
C VAL A 125 -6.71 -17.96 0.74
N GLY A 126 -7.35 -17.23 -0.17
CA GLY A 126 -8.42 -16.27 0.13
C GLY A 126 -7.94 -14.84 0.37
N GLY A 127 -8.88 -13.98 0.80
CA GLY A 127 -8.63 -12.57 1.06
C GLY A 127 -7.76 -12.36 2.31
N LEU A 128 -6.86 -11.37 2.25
CA LEU A 128 -6.09 -10.91 3.40
C LEU A 128 -6.69 -9.65 4.04
N LEU A 129 -7.07 -8.68 3.21
CA LEU A 129 -7.59 -7.39 3.63
C LEU A 129 -9.12 -7.33 3.51
N ARG A 130 -9.77 -6.47 4.29
CA ARG A 130 -11.22 -6.25 4.19
C ARG A 130 -11.57 -5.59 2.85
N TRP A 131 -12.77 -5.89 2.33
CA TRP A 131 -13.27 -5.42 1.03
C TRP A 131 -13.57 -3.91 0.97
N SER A 132 -13.53 -3.20 2.11
CA SER A 132 -13.76 -1.75 2.20
C SER A 132 -12.48 -1.05 2.62
N PHE A 133 -11.82 -0.37 1.68
CA PHE A 133 -10.51 0.29 1.87
C PHE A 133 -10.62 1.75 2.32
N TRP A 134 -11.84 2.32 2.37
CA TRP A 134 -12.03 3.77 2.41
C TRP A 134 -12.99 4.14 3.53
N LYS A 135 -12.45 4.75 4.58
CA LYS A 135 -13.21 5.68 5.41
C LYS A 135 -12.55 7.02 5.23
N ILE A 136 -13.11 7.83 4.32
CA ILE A 136 -12.67 9.20 4.12
C ILE A 136 -12.99 9.96 5.40
N ILE A 137 -11.97 10.51 6.05
CA ILE A 137 -12.13 11.43 7.16
C ILE A 137 -11.66 12.77 6.63
N ASP A 138 -12.61 13.63 6.25
CA ASP A 138 -12.31 15.03 5.94
C ASP A 138 -11.89 15.73 7.23
N GLY A 139 -10.74 16.40 7.20
CA GLY A 139 -10.33 17.34 8.24
C GLY A 139 -8.91 17.14 8.78
N ALA A 140 -8.14 18.22 8.75
CA ALA A 140 -6.80 18.40 9.31
C ALA A 140 -6.68 18.08 10.83
N VAL A 141 -7.80 17.83 11.52
CA VAL A 141 -7.85 17.64 12.98
C VAL A 141 -7.49 16.21 13.42
N PHE A 142 -7.42 15.24 12.50
CA PHE A 142 -7.29 13.82 12.87
C PHE A 142 -5.86 13.29 13.07
N LEU A 143 -4.82 14.11 12.86
CA LEU A 143 -3.42 13.69 13.03
C LEU A 143 -3.13 13.25 14.48
N ILE A 144 -3.84 13.83 15.47
CA ILE A 144 -3.65 13.54 16.90
C ILE A 144 -4.58 12.42 17.41
N ILE A 145 -5.78 12.26 16.82
CA ILE A 145 -6.77 11.29 17.31
C ILE A 145 -6.48 9.86 16.79
N SER A 146 -5.98 9.71 15.56
CA SER A 146 -5.55 8.38 15.08
C SER A 146 -4.38 7.86 15.91
N ALA A 147 -3.40 8.70 16.26
CA ALA A 147 -2.31 8.30 17.16
C ALA A 147 -2.83 7.82 18.53
N ARG A 148 -3.85 8.47 19.12
CA ARG A 148 -4.45 8.03 20.39
C ARG A 148 -5.25 6.73 20.30
N LYS A 149 -5.90 6.43 19.18
CA LYS A 149 -6.62 5.15 18.98
C LYS A 149 -5.72 4.00 18.53
N ILE A 150 -4.56 4.30 17.93
CA ILE A 150 -3.48 3.37 17.58
C ILE A 150 -2.87 2.71 18.84
N PHE A 151 -2.94 3.35 20.02
CA PHE A 151 -2.46 2.78 21.29
C PHE A 151 -3.51 2.00 22.10
N LEU A 152 -4.77 1.90 21.63
CA LEU A 152 -5.88 1.33 22.40
C LEU A 152 -6.58 0.12 21.74
N GLN A 153 -5.93 -0.53 20.76
CA GLN A 153 -6.43 -1.77 20.11
C GLN A 153 -5.34 -2.81 19.96
#